data_AF-A0AAA9TK38-F1
#
_entry.id   AF-A0AAA9TK38-F1
#
_cell.length_a   1.000
_cell.length_b   1.000
_cell.length_c   1.000
_cell.angle_alpha   90.00
_cell.angle_beta   90.00
_cell.angle_gamma   90.00
#
_symmetry.space_group_name_H-M   'P 1'
#
loop_
_entity.id
_entity.type
_entity.pdbx_description
1 polymer ?
#
loop_
_entity_poly.entity_id
_entity_poly.type
_entity_poly.pdbx_seq_one_letter_code
_entity_poly.pdbx_strand_id
1 'polypeptide(L)'
;MWITRATWYKSRYADNTTLMEESEEELKSLLMKVKEKNEKVGLKLNIQKTKIMASSTITSWQLDEETMETVTDFIFLGCKITMDSDCSHEIKICLPLGRKAMTNLSSILKIRDITLLRRSA
;
A
#
# COMPACT_ATOMS: atom_id res chain seq x y z
N MET A 1 1.84 3.01 -14.84
CA MET A 1 1.96 2.83 -13.38
C MET A 1 1.43 1.46 -13.02
N TRP A 2 2.27 0.61 -12.44
CA TRP A 2 1.96 -0.76 -12.07
C TRP A 2 2.14 -0.95 -10.57
N ILE A 3 1.17 -1.60 -9.92
CA ILE A 3 1.15 -1.83 -8.47
C ILE A 3 0.83 -3.31 -8.23
N THR A 4 1.52 -3.95 -7.31
CA THR A 4 1.24 -5.33 -6.88
C THR A 4 1.28 -5.44 -5.37
N ARG A 5 0.35 -6.22 -4.80
CA ARG A 5 0.37 -6.64 -3.40
C ARG A 5 0.70 -8.10 -3.27
N ALA A 6 1.98 -8.38 -3.11
CA ALA A 6 2.53 -9.71 -2.86
C ALA A 6 2.14 -10.20 -1.48
N THR A 7 1.54 -11.38 -1.40
CA THR A 7 1.27 -12.06 -0.12
C THR A 7 2.35 -13.09 0.12
N TRP A 8 3.22 -12.85 1.09
CA TRP A 8 4.23 -13.80 1.56
C TRP A 8 3.68 -14.57 2.73
N TYR A 9 3.94 -15.87 2.83
CA TYR A 9 3.51 -16.65 3.99
C TYR A 9 4.59 -17.57 4.52
N LYS A 10 4.56 -17.76 5.85
CA LYS A 10 5.36 -18.73 6.60
C LYS A 10 4.52 -19.30 7.73
N SER A 11 4.15 -20.57 7.62
CA SER A 11 3.37 -21.38 8.56
C SER A 11 2.07 -20.74 9.09
N ARG A 12 2.15 -19.76 9.99
CA ARG A 12 0.99 -19.08 10.62
C ARG A 12 0.86 -17.60 10.30
N TYR A 13 1.85 -17.01 9.64
CA TYR A 13 1.86 -15.58 9.38
C TYR A 13 1.93 -15.31 7.88
N ALA A 14 1.16 -14.31 7.46
CA ALA A 14 1.16 -13.83 6.10
C ALA A 14 1.40 -12.31 6.12
N ASP A 15 2.43 -11.89 5.40
CA ASP A 15 2.79 -10.50 5.23
C ASP A 15 2.41 -10.03 3.84
N ASN A 16 1.84 -8.83 3.78
CA ASN A 16 1.57 -8.18 2.51
C ASN A 16 2.68 -7.17 2.22
N THR A 17 3.26 -7.26 1.04
CA THR A 17 4.22 -6.27 0.53
C THR A 17 3.63 -5.60 -0.70
N THR A 18 3.52 -4.28 -0.67
CA THR A 18 3.13 -3.49 -1.86
C THR A 18 4.40 -3.10 -2.62
N LEU A 19 4.43 -3.41 -3.91
CA LEU A 19 5.48 -3.05 -4.86
C LEU A 19 4.87 -2.19 -5.95
N MET A 20 5.61 -1.22 -6.46
CA MET A 20 5.13 -0.24 -7.42
C MET A 20 6.27 0.18 -8.34
N GLU A 21 6.02 0.18 -9.64
CA GLU A 21 6.98 0.62 -10.67
C GLU A 21 6.23 1.30 -11.83
N GLU A 22 6.98 1.99 -12.70
CA GLU A 22 6.38 2.67 -13.86
C GLU A 22 6.05 1.69 -14.99
N SER A 23 6.84 0.61 -15.13
CA SER A 23 6.72 -0.42 -16.17
C SER A 23 6.40 -1.82 -15.65
N GLU A 24 5.86 -2.66 -16.54
CA GLU A 24 5.55 -4.07 -16.29
C GLU A 24 6.85 -4.86 -16.03
N GLU A 25 7.87 -4.64 -16.86
CA GLU A 25 9.14 -5.35 -16.82
C GLU A 25 9.91 -5.07 -15.54
N GLU A 26 9.96 -3.80 -15.10
CA GLU A 26 10.60 -3.43 -13.84
C GLU A 26 9.89 -4.07 -12.66
N LEU A 27 8.55 -4.03 -12.63
CA LEU A 27 7.76 -4.65 -11.58
C LEU A 27 7.98 -6.17 -11.52
N LYS A 28 8.00 -6.87 -12.67
CA LYS A 28 8.33 -8.31 -12.72
C LYS A 28 9.72 -8.58 -12.17
N SER A 29 10.71 -7.79 -12.58
CA SER A 29 12.09 -7.95 -12.13
C SER A 29 12.22 -7.73 -10.62
N LEU A 30 11.50 -6.74 -10.07
CA LEU A 30 11.47 -6.43 -8.65
C LEU A 30 10.80 -7.56 -7.88
N LEU A 31 9.65 -8.05 -8.35
CA LEU A 31 8.93 -9.15 -7.73
C LEU A 31 9.79 -10.42 -7.68
N MET A 32 10.52 -10.74 -8.75
CA MET A 32 11.45 -11.87 -8.78
C MET A 32 12.59 -11.71 -7.77
N LYS A 33 13.22 -10.53 -7.71
CA LYS A 33 14.28 -10.26 -6.72
C LYS A 33 13.79 -10.37 -5.27
N VAL A 34 12.58 -9.86 -5.00
CA VAL A 34 11.97 -9.94 -3.67
C VAL A 34 11.62 -11.39 -3.34
N LYS A 35 11.11 -12.16 -4.30
CA LYS A 35 10.84 -13.59 -4.17
C LYS A 35 12.08 -14.37 -3.78
N GLU A 36 13.18 -14.24 -4.52
CA GLU A 36 14.43 -14.93 -4.23
C GLU A 36 14.99 -14.59 -2.83
N LYS A 37 14.89 -13.32 -2.41
CA LYS A 37 15.32 -12.91 -1.06
C LYS A 37 14.43 -13.49 0.03
N ASN A 38 13.12 -13.54 -0.20
CA ASN A 38 12.15 -14.06 0.75
C ASN A 38 12.22 -15.58 0.89
N GLU A 39 12.47 -16.30 -0.20
CA GLU A 39 12.69 -17.75 -0.17
C GLU A 39 13.89 -18.12 0.70
N LYS A 40 14.97 -17.32 0.67
CA LYS A 40 16.15 -17.52 1.55
C LYS A 40 15.84 -17.41 3.04
N VAL A 41 14.80 -16.65 3.43
CA VAL A 41 14.34 -16.55 4.82
C VAL A 41 13.16 -17.50 5.13
N GLY A 42 12.83 -18.38 4.18
CA GLY A 42 11.77 -19.39 4.29
C GLY A 42 10.36 -18.83 4.14
N LEU A 43 10.20 -17.69 3.45
CA LEU A 43 8.91 -17.14 3.06
C LEU A 43 8.57 -17.58 1.62
N LYS A 44 7.35 -18.05 1.40
CA LYS A 44 6.86 -18.42 0.07
C LYS A 44 5.85 -17.39 -0.43
N LEU A 45 5.92 -17.04 -1.72
CA LEU A 45 4.92 -16.21 -2.36
C LEU A 45 3.62 -17.01 -2.54
N ASN A 46 2.48 -16.41 -2.22
CA ASN A 46 1.17 -16.92 -2.60
C ASN A 46 0.69 -16.17 -3.85
N ILE A 47 0.93 -16.75 -5.02
CA ILE A 47 0.64 -16.12 -6.31
C ILE A 47 -0.87 -15.92 -6.47
N GLN A 48 -1.69 -16.91 -6.08
CA GLN A 48 -3.16 -16.83 -6.11
C GLN A 48 -3.74 -15.70 -5.24
N LYS A 49 -3.09 -15.34 -4.12
CA LYS A 49 -3.51 -14.21 -3.27
C LYS A 49 -2.89 -12.88 -3.67
N THR A 50 -1.91 -12.92 -4.57
CA THR A 50 -1.22 -11.71 -5.00
C THR A 50 -2.07 -11.00 -6.03
N LYS A 51 -2.34 -9.72 -5.76
CA LYS A 51 -3.18 -8.86 -6.59
C LYS A 51 -2.31 -7.88 -7.36
N ILE A 52 -2.60 -7.68 -8.65
CA ILE A 52 -1.94 -6.70 -9.51
C ILE A 52 -2.94 -5.69 -10.05
N MET A 53 -2.51 -4.44 -10.15
CA MET A 53 -3.26 -3.35 -10.78
C MET A 53 -2.29 -2.54 -11.66
N ALA A 54 -2.76 -2.09 -12.82
CA ALA A 54 -1.99 -1.22 -13.68
C ALA A 54 -2.88 -0.14 -14.26
N SER A 55 -2.33 1.03 -14.54
CA SER A 55 -3.06 2.13 -15.19
C SER A 55 -3.47 1.82 -16.64
N SER A 56 -2.89 0.78 -17.25
CA SER A 56 -3.18 0.31 -18.61
C SER A 56 -3.94 -1.02 -18.58
N THR A 57 -4.58 -1.37 -19.70
CA THR A 57 -5.26 -2.66 -19.85
C THR A 57 -4.27 -3.81 -19.65
N ILE A 58 -4.52 -4.64 -18.63
CA ILE A 58 -3.77 -5.87 -18.39
C ILE A 58 -4.48 -6.99 -19.15
N THR A 59 -3.86 -7.53 -20.19
CA THR A 59 -4.39 -8.66 -20.96
C THR A 59 -4.17 -9.99 -20.26
N SER A 60 -3.01 -10.19 -19.63
CA SER A 60 -2.70 -11.36 -18.80
C SER A 60 -1.40 -11.16 -18.04
N TRP A 61 -1.37 -11.47 -16.74
CA TRP A 61 -0.15 -11.45 -15.94
C TRP A 61 0.10 -12.80 -15.28
N GLN A 62 1.27 -13.38 -15.54
CA GLN A 62 1.65 -14.71 -15.04
C GLN A 62 3.03 -14.68 -14.40
N LEU A 63 3.17 -15.45 -13.32
CA LEU A 63 4.42 -15.71 -12.63
C LEU A 63 4.50 -17.22 -12.37
N ASP A 64 5.60 -17.88 -12.72
CA ASP A 64 5.76 -19.33 -12.61
C ASP A 64 4.58 -20.14 -13.19
N GLU A 65 4.07 -19.73 -14.36
CA GLU A 65 2.90 -20.35 -15.03
C GLU A 65 1.56 -20.19 -14.27
N GLU A 66 1.55 -19.55 -13.11
CA GLU A 66 0.34 -19.20 -12.36
C GLU A 66 -0.13 -17.78 -12.69
N THR A 67 -1.44 -17.62 -12.92
CA THR A 67 -2.07 -16.32 -13.18
C THR A 67 -2.33 -15.57 -11.88
N MET A 68 -1.91 -14.32 -11.80
CA MET A 68 -2.17 -13.43 -10.67
C MET A 68 -3.54 -12.77 -10.79
N GLU A 69 -4.15 -12.41 -9.66
CA GLU A 69 -5.46 -11.75 -9.65
C GLU A 69 -5.31 -10.28 -10.09
N THR A 70 -5.90 -9.91 -11.22
CA THR A 70 -5.96 -8.50 -11.64
C THR A 70 -7.12 -7.79 -10.95
N VAL A 71 -6.84 -6.63 -10.35
CA VAL A 71 -7.84 -5.79 -9.68
C VAL A 71 -7.86 -4.39 -10.29
N THR A 72 -9.04 -3.76 -10.29
CA THR A 72 -9.28 -2.42 -10.85
C THR A 72 -9.05 -1.30 -9.84
N ASP A 73 -9.15 -1.63 -8.56
CA ASP A 73 -8.91 -0.72 -7.45
C ASP A 73 -8.05 -1.35 -6.35
N PHE A 74 -7.35 -0.49 -5.62
CA PHE A 74 -6.39 -0.91 -4.61
C PHE A 74 -6.38 0.06 -3.44
N ILE A 75 -6.49 -0.44 -2.20
CA ILE A 75 -6.37 0.39 -1.00
C ILE A 75 -4.93 0.40 -0.54
N PHE A 76 -4.28 1.57 -0.60
CA PHE A 76 -2.91 1.78 -0.14
C PHE A 76 -2.88 2.92 0.89
N LEU A 77 -2.33 2.64 2.08
CA LEU A 77 -2.24 3.60 3.19
C LEU A 77 -3.58 4.25 3.59
N GLY A 78 -4.69 3.57 3.34
CA GLY A 78 -6.04 4.08 3.60
C GLY A 78 -6.67 4.87 2.45
N CYS A 79 -5.94 5.09 1.35
CA CYS A 79 -6.45 5.73 0.13
C CYS A 79 -6.79 4.67 -0.93
N LYS A 80 -7.95 4.81 -1.55
CA LYS A 80 -8.31 4.04 -2.75
C LYS A 80 -7.59 4.61 -3.97
N ILE A 81 -6.78 3.78 -4.63
CA ILE A 81 -6.13 4.06 -5.90
C ILE A 81 -6.89 3.30 -6.98
N THR A 82 -7.30 3.99 -8.03
CA THR A 82 -8.06 3.46 -9.17
C THR A 82 -7.23 3.49 -10.45
N MET A 83 -7.59 2.62 -11.39
CA MET A 83 -6.92 2.49 -12.70
C MET A 83 -6.87 3.79 -13.51
N ASP A 84 -7.90 4.62 -13.36
CA ASP A 84 -8.05 5.93 -14.03
C ASP A 84 -7.15 7.02 -13.42
N SER A 85 -6.36 6.71 -12.39
CA SER A 85 -5.54 7.63 -11.61
C SER A 85 -6.33 8.79 -10.97
N ASP A 86 -7.66 8.69 -10.88
CA ASP A 86 -8.49 9.75 -10.27
C ASP A 86 -8.41 9.71 -8.75
N CYS A 87 -7.61 10.62 -8.20
CA CYS A 87 -7.48 10.81 -6.75
C CYS A 87 -8.47 11.85 -6.20
N SER A 88 -9.36 12.41 -7.04
CA SER A 88 -10.22 13.54 -6.66
C SER A 88 -11.18 13.21 -5.53
N HIS A 89 -11.68 11.97 -5.47
CA HIS A 89 -12.56 11.49 -4.40
C HIS A 89 -11.85 11.49 -3.05
N GLU A 90 -10.67 10.89 -2.97
CA GLU A 90 -9.88 10.81 -1.74
C GLU A 90 -9.39 12.20 -1.29
N ILE A 91 -8.99 13.06 -2.23
CA ILE A 91 -8.60 14.44 -1.93
C ILE A 91 -9.78 15.21 -1.31
N LYS A 92 -11.00 15.03 -1.84
CA LYS A 92 -12.22 15.64 -1.28
C LYS A 92 -12.52 15.18 0.15
N ILE A 93 -12.11 13.97 0.54
CA ILE A 93 -12.29 13.44 1.91
C ILE A 93 -11.16 13.90 2.84
N CYS A 94 -9.91 13.67 2.43
CA CYS A 94 -8.74 13.91 3.28
C CYS A 94 -8.52 15.39 3.60
N LEU A 95 -8.74 16.29 2.63
CA LEU A 95 -8.38 17.70 2.76
C LEU A 95 -9.25 18.45 3.81
N PRO A 96 -10.59 18.29 3.85
CA PRO A 96 -11.41 18.83 4.94
C PRO A 96 -11.09 18.22 6.31
N LEU A 97 -10.83 16.91 6.37
CA LEU A 97 -10.46 16.23 7.62
C LEU A 97 -9.14 16.79 8.18
N GLY A 98 -8.14 16.95 7.33
CA GLY A 98 -6.86 17.56 7.69
C GLY A 98 -7.04 18.99 8.19
N ARG A 99 -7.83 19.82 7.50
CA ARG A 99 -8.13 21.19 7.95
C ARG A 99 -8.78 21.21 9.33
N LYS A 100 -9.76 20.33 9.58
CA LYS A 100 -10.44 20.20 10.88
C LYS A 100 -9.47 19.80 11.99
N ALA A 101 -8.58 18.83 11.72
CA ALA A 101 -7.55 18.43 12.66
C ALA A 101 -6.59 19.59 12.99
N MET A 102 -6.16 20.36 11.98
CA MET A 102 -5.28 21.52 12.17
C MET A 102 -5.96 22.65 12.97
N THR A 103 -7.25 22.92 12.73
CA THR A 103 -7.99 23.91 13.53
C THR A 103 -8.15 23.46 14.98
N ASN A 104 -8.43 22.18 15.20
CA ASN A 104 -8.51 21.60 16.55
C ASN A 104 -7.16 21.65 17.28
N LEU A 105 -6.07 21.35 16.57
CA LEU A 105 -4.73 21.45 17.14
C LEU A 105 -4.36 22.91 17.44
N SER A 106 -4.71 23.85 16.55
CA SER A 106 -4.46 25.28 16.76
C SER A 106 -5.19 25.81 17.99
N SER A 107 -6.43 25.39 18.24
CA SER A 107 -7.13 25.79 19.46
C SER A 107 -6.51 25.18 20.70
N ILE A 108 -6.05 23.92 20.66
CA ILE A 108 -5.31 23.27 21.77
C ILE A 108 -4.00 23.99 22.06
N LEU A 109 -3.18 24.26 21.05
CA LEU A 109 -1.87 24.91 21.21
C LEU A 109 -1.97 26.35 21.71
N LYS A 110 -3.14 26.98 21.57
CA LYS A 110 -3.41 28.34 22.07
C LYS A 110 -3.94 28.37 23.51
N ILE A 111 -4.20 27.22 24.12
CA ILE A 111 -4.59 27.14 25.53
C ILE A 111 -3.39 27.59 26.38
N ARG A 112 -3.59 28.60 27.23
CA ARG A 112 -2.54 29.13 28.13
C ARG A 112 -2.29 28.22 29.35
N ASP A 113 -3.26 27.38 29.71
CA ASP A 113 -3.23 26.51 30.89
C ASP A 113 -2.75 25.08 30.59
N ILE A 114 -1.85 24.89 29.63
CA ILE A 114 -1.21 23.57 29.45
C ILE A 114 -0.22 23.37 30.59
N THR A 115 -0.69 22.81 31.71
CA THR A 115 0.18 22.42 32.82
C THR A 115 1.03 21.24 32.36
N LEU A 116 2.32 21.47 32.12
CA LEU A 116 3.30 20.40 31.93
C LEU A 116 3.41 19.61 33.23
N LEU A 117 2.64 18.52 33.34
CA LEU A 117 2.70 17.59 34.46
C LEU A 117 4.00 16.77 34.31
N ARG A 118 5.11 17.33 34.77
CA ARG A 118 6.41 16.66 34.83
C ARG A 118 6.35 15.64 35.96
N ARG A 119 6.32 14.34 35.63
CA ARG A 119 6.57 13.28 36.63
C ARG A 119 8.02 13.41 37.11
N SER A 120 8.20 13.86 38.35
CA SER A 120 9.45 13.69 39.09
C SER A 120 9.56 12.23 39.52
N ALA A 121 10.68 11.60 39.16
CA ALA A 121 11.11 10.30 39.64
C ALA A 121 11.64 10.40 41.08
#